data_AF-A0A268F6P3-F1
#
_entry.id   AF-A0A268F6P3-F1
#
_cell.length_a   1.000
_cell.length_b   1.000
_cell.length_c   1.000
_cell.angle_alpha   90.00
_cell.angle_beta   90.00
_cell.angle_gamma   90.00
#
_symmetry.space_group_name_H-M   'P 1'
#
loop_
_entity.id
_entity.type
_entity.pdbx_description
1 polymer ?
#
loop_
_entity_poly.entity_id
_entity_poly.type
_entity_poly.pdbx_seq_one_letter_code
_entity_poly.pdbx_strand_id
1 'polypeptide(L)'
;MKWSEFVSPGTNRVLPVIVEVYGKKYPPYASKLYPICYTSFNDLGILFTPCGLFRRKKKRNLRTIRYKDIVSVEFNVQRVPTVYLYLLGSSLHVNMIIQLKDQSILHLESEDISILPEVFQLLKKHKVVRKDPQKLQTILKEKDTMEKFYSYVDKHLQADMHYSKKEPKIK
;
A
#
# COMPACT_ATOMS: atom_id res chain seq x y z
N MET A 1 8.64 15.78 -8.10
CA MET A 1 9.04 14.38 -7.92
C MET A 1 9.12 13.70 -9.27
N LYS A 2 10.25 13.06 -9.57
CA LYS A 2 10.49 12.23 -10.78
C LYS A 2 10.15 10.76 -10.51
N TRP A 3 9.86 9.96 -11.55
CA TRP A 3 9.57 8.52 -11.42
C TRP A 3 10.66 7.75 -10.68
N SER A 4 11.92 8.08 -10.92
CA SER A 4 13.10 7.49 -10.25
C SER A 4 13.12 7.71 -8.72
N GLU A 5 12.37 8.68 -8.20
CA GLU A 5 12.23 8.89 -6.75
C GLU A 5 11.20 7.94 -6.11
N PHE A 6 10.32 7.32 -6.92
CA PHE A 6 9.35 6.31 -6.51
C PHE A 6 9.90 4.89 -6.63
N VAL A 7 10.87 4.71 -7.53
CA VAL A 7 11.42 3.40 -7.90
C VAL A 7 12.92 3.48 -7.72
N SER A 8 13.39 3.24 -6.52
CA SER A 8 14.82 3.23 -6.26
C SER A 8 15.28 1.78 -6.04
N PRO A 9 16.09 1.23 -6.96
CA PRO A 9 16.69 -0.10 -6.80
C PRO A 9 17.45 -0.17 -5.49
N GLY A 10 17.19 -1.18 -4.67
CA GLY A 10 17.92 -1.42 -3.43
C GLY A 10 17.61 -0.46 -2.27
N THR A 11 16.69 0.49 -2.44
CA THR A 11 16.15 1.25 -1.30
C THR A 11 14.80 0.66 -0.92
N ASN A 12 14.65 0.17 0.32
CA ASN A 12 13.37 -0.25 0.89
C ASN A 12 12.45 0.96 1.19
N ARG A 13 12.36 1.92 0.26
CA ARG A 13 11.56 3.13 0.45
C ARG A 13 10.09 2.76 0.30
N VAL A 14 9.40 2.73 1.43
CA VAL A 14 7.96 2.57 1.49
C VAL A 14 7.29 3.89 1.16
N LEU A 15 6.40 3.89 0.16
CA LEU A 15 5.68 5.06 -0.29
C LEU A 15 4.28 5.06 0.33
N PRO A 16 3.95 6.05 1.19
CA PRO A 16 2.59 6.20 1.67
C PRO A 16 1.68 6.61 0.49
N VAL A 17 0.58 5.89 0.31
CA VAL A 17 -0.33 6.07 -0.82
C VAL A 17 -1.78 6.17 -0.39
N ILE A 18 -2.53 7.01 -1.12
CA ILE A 18 -3.98 6.84 -1.23
C ILE A 18 -4.21 6.09 -2.52
N VAL A 19 -4.90 4.96 -2.40
CA VAL A 19 -5.22 4.11 -3.52
C VAL A 19 -6.67 4.30 -3.91
N GLU A 20 -6.92 4.48 -5.19
CA GLU A 20 -8.24 4.57 -5.78
C GLU A 20 -8.51 3.31 -6.59
N VAL A 21 -9.57 2.58 -6.28
CA VAL A 21 -10.02 1.39 -7.02
C VAL A 21 -11.47 1.62 -7.42
N TYR A 22 -11.77 1.51 -8.72
CA TYR A 22 -13.11 1.77 -9.29
C TYR A 22 -13.78 3.08 -8.79
N GLY A 23 -13.00 4.14 -8.58
CA GLY A 23 -13.50 5.45 -8.13
C GLY A 23 -13.61 5.62 -6.61
N LYS A 24 -13.38 4.56 -5.82
CA LYS A 24 -13.38 4.61 -4.35
C LYS A 24 -11.96 4.72 -3.82
N LYS A 25 -11.74 5.58 -2.82
CA LYS A 25 -10.42 5.91 -2.25
C LYS A 25 -10.19 5.22 -0.91
N TYR A 26 -8.95 4.79 -0.70
CA TYR A 26 -8.47 4.07 0.47
C TYR A 26 -7.08 4.61 0.90
N PRO A 27 -6.96 5.22 2.08
CA PRO A 27 -8.07 5.75 2.88
C PRO A 27 -8.84 6.86 2.11
N PRO A 28 -10.08 7.19 2.51
CA PRO A 28 -10.83 8.30 1.90
C PRO A 28 -10.13 9.66 2.01
N TYR A 29 -9.34 9.84 3.06
CA TYR A 29 -8.52 11.01 3.33
C TYR A 29 -7.19 10.58 3.97
N ALA A 30 -6.17 11.41 3.78
CA ALA A 30 -4.88 11.24 4.44
C ALA A 30 -4.97 11.55 5.93
N SER A 31 -4.58 10.64 6.82
CA SER A 31 -4.46 10.96 8.24
C SER A 31 -3.13 11.69 8.58
N LYS A 32 -2.08 11.48 7.77
CA LYS A 32 -0.74 12.06 7.97
C LYS A 32 -0.40 13.17 6.97
N LEU A 33 0.28 14.21 7.45
CA LEU A 33 0.87 15.30 6.65
C LEU A 33 2.19 14.86 6.01
N TYR A 34 2.14 13.95 5.03
CA TYR A 34 3.32 13.56 4.25
C TYR A 34 3.00 13.47 2.75
N PRO A 35 3.99 13.55 1.85
CA PRO A 35 3.75 13.49 0.42
C PRO A 35 3.20 12.11 0.05
N ILE A 36 1.89 12.04 -0.09
CA ILE A 36 1.15 10.85 -0.49
C ILE A 36 1.20 10.69 -1.99
N CYS A 37 1.57 9.53 -2.50
CA CYS A 37 1.31 9.25 -3.91
C CYS A 37 -0.17 8.87 -4.07
N TYR A 38 -0.87 9.51 -5.00
CA TYR A 38 -2.18 9.02 -5.41
C TYR A 38 -1.97 7.94 -6.45
N THR A 39 -2.44 6.74 -6.18
CA THR A 39 -2.38 5.63 -7.12
C THR A 39 -3.79 5.20 -7.50
N SER A 40 -4.06 5.03 -8.79
CA SER A 40 -5.37 4.59 -9.27
C SER A 40 -5.22 3.25 -9.96
N PHE A 41 -5.92 2.24 -9.46
CA PHE A 41 -6.01 0.91 -10.02
C PHE A 41 -7.29 0.87 -10.86
N ASN A 42 -7.12 0.76 -12.16
CA ASN A 42 -8.21 0.68 -13.13
C ASN A 42 -7.93 -0.43 -14.15
N ASP A 43 -8.84 -0.64 -15.10
CA ASP A 43 -8.71 -1.73 -16.07
C ASP A 43 -7.48 -1.63 -17.01
N LEU A 44 -6.89 -0.44 -17.15
CA LEU A 44 -5.72 -0.22 -18.00
C LEU A 44 -4.41 -0.46 -17.26
N GLY A 45 -4.41 -0.35 -15.92
CA GLY A 45 -3.22 -0.51 -15.10
C GLY A 45 -3.27 0.29 -13.80
N ILE A 46 -2.08 0.49 -13.24
CA ILE A 46 -1.85 1.27 -12.03
C ILE A 46 -1.26 2.62 -12.44
N LEU A 47 -2.03 3.68 -12.26
CA LEU A 47 -1.64 5.04 -12.58
C LEU A 47 -1.09 5.75 -11.33
N PHE A 48 0.11 6.32 -11.44
CA PHE A 48 0.75 7.07 -10.36
C PHE A 48 0.62 8.57 -10.61
N THR A 49 0.14 9.28 -9.60
CA THR A 49 -0.04 10.73 -9.61
C THR A 49 0.65 11.35 -8.39
N PRO A 50 1.52 12.35 -8.56
CA PRO A 50 2.23 12.96 -7.44
C PRO A 50 1.27 13.85 -6.63
N CYS A 51 1.32 13.80 -5.31
CA CYS A 51 0.85 14.93 -4.49
C CYS A 51 1.85 16.08 -4.59
N GLY A 52 1.42 17.22 -5.10
CA GLY A 52 2.04 18.49 -4.76
C GLY A 52 1.24 19.13 -3.64
N LEU A 53 1.90 19.55 -2.54
CA LEU A 53 1.25 20.29 -1.45
C LEU A 53 0.49 21.56 -1.89
N PHE A 54 0.74 22.08 -3.12
CA PHE A 54 0.25 23.40 -3.54
C PHE A 54 -0.22 23.51 -5.01
N ARG A 55 -0.50 22.42 -5.74
CA ARG A 55 -0.76 22.56 -7.19
C ARG A 55 -2.25 22.51 -7.56
N ARG A 56 -2.82 23.72 -7.74
CA ARG A 56 -4.04 24.02 -8.55
C ARG A 56 -3.92 23.66 -10.05
N LYS A 57 -2.81 23.07 -10.51
CA LYS A 57 -2.59 22.72 -11.94
C LYS A 57 -2.85 21.22 -12.15
N LYS A 58 -3.58 20.89 -13.23
CA LYS A 58 -3.98 19.55 -13.69
C LYS A 58 -3.02 18.45 -13.20
N LYS A 59 -3.56 17.47 -12.48
CA LYS A 59 -2.90 16.21 -12.10
C LYS A 59 -2.17 15.65 -13.33
N ARG A 60 -0.84 15.78 -13.38
CA ARG A 60 -0.05 15.22 -14.48
C ARG A 60 0.31 13.80 -14.07
N ASN A 61 -0.17 12.83 -14.85
CA ASN A 61 0.18 11.42 -14.69
C ASN A 61 1.70 11.27 -14.73
N LEU A 62 2.30 10.68 -13.70
CA LEU A 62 3.74 10.40 -13.68
C LEU A 62 4.06 9.22 -14.59
N ARG A 63 3.34 8.12 -14.38
CA ARG A 63 3.51 6.87 -15.11
C ARG A 63 2.29 5.99 -14.91
N THR A 64 1.97 5.23 -15.95
CA THR A 64 1.02 4.11 -15.86
C THR A 64 1.80 2.81 -16.00
N ILE A 65 1.63 1.90 -15.05
CA ILE A 65 2.13 0.54 -15.12
C ILE A 65 0.98 -0.35 -15.57
N ARG A 66 1.16 -1.03 -16.71
CA ARG A 66 0.14 -1.98 -17.18
C ARG A 66 0.29 -3.30 -16.44
N TYR A 67 -0.81 -4.02 -16.22
CA TYR A 67 -0.78 -5.31 -15.52
C TYR A 67 0.12 -6.34 -16.19
N LYS A 68 0.23 -6.31 -17.52
CA LYS A 68 1.14 -7.21 -18.26
C LYS A 68 2.63 -6.99 -17.98
N ASP A 69 2.98 -5.83 -17.41
CA ASP A 69 4.35 -5.47 -17.05
C ASP A 69 4.67 -5.86 -15.58
N ILE A 70 3.68 -6.36 -14.84
CA ILE A 70 3.79 -6.84 -13.44
C ILE A 70 4.09 -8.34 -13.43
N VAL A 71 5.11 -8.73 -12.66
CA VAL A 71 5.47 -10.13 -12.40
C VAL A 71 4.64 -10.68 -11.25
N SER A 72 4.62 -9.98 -10.12
CA SER A 72 3.81 -10.35 -8.97
C SER A 72 3.50 -9.16 -8.07
N VAL A 73 2.45 -9.29 -7.28
CA VAL A 73 2.13 -8.36 -6.19
C VAL A 73 2.04 -9.14 -4.90
N GLU A 74 2.82 -8.75 -3.90
CA GLU A 74 2.78 -9.31 -2.55
C GLU A 74 2.03 -8.36 -1.61
N PHE A 75 1.22 -8.94 -0.73
CA PHE A 75 0.44 -8.21 0.26
C PHE A 75 0.85 -8.61 1.66
N ASN A 76 1.16 -7.60 2.46
CA ASN A 76 1.44 -7.75 3.88
C ASN A 76 0.64 -6.71 4.65
N VAL A 77 0.20 -7.05 5.85
CA VAL A 77 -0.36 -6.11 6.82
C VAL A 77 0.66 -5.94 7.93
N GLN A 78 0.86 -4.69 8.32
CA GLN A 78 1.73 -4.31 9.44
C GLN A 78 0.97 -3.43 10.43
N ARG A 79 1.32 -3.53 11.70
CA ARG A 79 0.83 -2.63 12.74
C ARG A 79 1.73 -1.40 12.79
N VAL A 80 1.14 -0.22 12.59
CA VAL A 80 1.85 1.06 12.63
C VAL A 80 1.40 1.84 13.87
N PRO A 81 2.32 2.25 14.75
CA PRO A 81 1.98 3.09 15.90
C PRO A 81 1.39 4.43 15.44
N THR A 82 0.33 4.87 16.11
CA THR A 82 -0.33 6.15 15.87
C THR A 82 -0.45 6.92 17.18
N VAL A 83 -0.13 8.20 17.15
CA VAL A 83 -0.35 9.11 18.28
C VAL A 83 -1.52 10.02 17.92
N TYR A 84 -2.63 9.91 18.64
CA TYR A 84 -3.78 10.79 18.48
C TYR A 84 -4.11 11.44 19.82
N LEU A 85 -4.03 12.77 19.91
CA LEU A 85 -4.32 13.53 21.13
C LEU A 85 -3.66 12.95 22.40
N TYR A 86 -2.37 12.60 22.31
CA TYR A 86 -1.58 12.00 23.40
C TYR A 86 -1.98 10.57 23.82
N LEU A 87 -2.92 9.93 23.13
CA LEU A 87 -3.21 8.50 23.29
C LEU A 87 -2.35 7.69 22.30
N LEU A 88 -1.64 6.69 22.84
CA LEU A 88 -0.94 5.69 22.04
C LEU A 88 -1.97 4.70 21.51
N GLY A 89 -2.08 4.64 20.19
CA GLY A 89 -2.84 3.62 19.48
C GLY A 89 -2.00 2.96 18.41
N SER A 90 -2.62 2.08 17.64
CA SER A 90 -2.02 1.53 16.44
C SER A 90 -3.08 1.31 15.38
N SER A 91 -2.71 1.56 14.12
CA SER A 91 -3.50 1.22 12.95
C SER A 91 -2.87 0.06 12.20
N LEU A 92 -3.69 -0.72 11.52
CA LEU A 92 -3.21 -1.70 10.55
C LEU A 92 -3.05 -1.04 9.18
N HIS A 93 -1.88 -1.18 8.58
CA HIS A 93 -1.57 -0.67 7.24
C HIS A 93 -1.33 -1.83 6.30
N VAL A 94 -1.71 -1.67 5.03
CA VAL A 94 -1.39 -2.63 3.96
C VAL A 94 -0.15 -2.18 3.23
N ASN A 95 0.85 -3.05 3.22
CA ASN A 95 1.99 -2.98 2.34
C ASN A 95 1.73 -3.81 1.07
N MET A 96 1.87 -3.17 -0.08
CA MET A 96 1.83 -3.79 -1.39
C MET A 96 3.21 -3.70 -2.03
N ILE A 97 3.81 -4.85 -2.30
CA ILE A 97 5.11 -4.95 -2.97
C ILE A 97 4.86 -5.41 -4.40
N ILE A 98 5.05 -4.51 -5.37
CA ILE A 98 4.82 -4.78 -6.78
C ILE A 98 6.17 -5.03 -7.45
N GLN A 99 6.37 -6.25 -7.94
CA GLN A 99 7.55 -6.62 -8.72
C GLN A 99 7.24 -6.51 -10.22
N LEU A 100 8.07 -5.76 -10.94
CA LEU A 100 7.93 -5.53 -12.38
C LEU A 100 8.90 -6.40 -13.20
N LYS A 101 8.62 -6.54 -14.49
CA LYS A 101 9.44 -7.33 -15.43
C LYS A 101 10.84 -6.74 -15.66
N ASP A 102 11.00 -5.44 -15.51
CA ASP A 102 12.29 -4.74 -15.58
C ASP A 102 13.09 -4.87 -14.26
N GLN A 103 12.72 -5.82 -13.40
CA GLN A 103 13.30 -6.08 -12.08
C GLN A 103 13.10 -4.97 -11.05
N SER A 104 12.39 -3.90 -11.41
CA SER A 104 12.08 -2.85 -10.44
C SER A 104 11.01 -3.30 -9.44
N ILE A 105 11.12 -2.78 -8.21
CA ILE A 105 10.23 -3.11 -7.10
C ILE A 105 9.62 -1.82 -6.56
N LEU A 106 8.31 -1.82 -6.34
CA LEU A 106 7.57 -0.72 -5.73
C LEU A 106 7.04 -1.18 -4.37
N HIS A 107 7.30 -0.40 -3.34
CA HIS A 107 6.74 -0.62 -2.01
C HIS A 107 5.71 0.48 -1.74
N LEU A 108 4.45 0.11 -1.69
CA LEU A 108 3.33 1.02 -1.43
C LEU A 108 2.72 0.68 -0.08
N GLU A 109 2.40 1.70 0.72
CA GLU A 109 1.74 1.54 2.02
C GLU A 109 0.44 2.34 2.04
N SER A 110 -0.67 1.67 2.30
CA SER A 110 -1.99 2.26 2.51
C SER A 110 -2.41 2.13 3.96
N GLU A 111 -2.95 3.20 4.54
CA GLU A 111 -3.43 3.22 5.93
C GLU A 111 -4.77 2.47 6.12
N ASP A 112 -5.37 2.01 5.01
CA ASP A 112 -6.69 1.40 5.01
C ASP A 112 -6.63 -0.02 4.45
N ILE A 113 -6.88 -1.02 5.31
CA ILE A 113 -6.89 -2.44 4.95
C ILE A 113 -8.14 -2.88 4.20
N SER A 114 -9.20 -2.07 4.19
CA SER A 114 -10.44 -2.37 3.47
C SER A 114 -10.29 -2.33 1.95
N ILE A 115 -9.12 -1.92 1.46
CA ILE A 115 -8.75 -2.00 0.06
C ILE A 115 -8.55 -3.44 -0.45
N LEU A 116 -8.15 -4.37 0.42
CA LEU A 116 -7.68 -5.70 0.01
C LEU A 116 -8.68 -6.47 -0.88
N PRO A 117 -10.00 -6.53 -0.58
CA PRO A 117 -10.96 -7.22 -1.43
C PRO A 117 -10.98 -6.69 -2.87
N GLU A 118 -11.00 -5.36 -3.03
CA GLU A 118 -11.11 -4.68 -4.31
C GLU A 118 -9.86 -4.90 -5.17
N VAL A 119 -8.67 -4.72 -4.58
CA VAL A 119 -7.41 -4.97 -5.28
C VAL A 119 -7.24 -6.46 -5.60
N PHE A 120 -7.62 -7.36 -4.69
CA PHE A 120 -7.57 -8.80 -4.97
C PHE A 120 -8.45 -9.20 -6.15
N GLN A 121 -9.65 -8.65 -6.23
CA GLN A 121 -10.56 -8.88 -7.34
C GLN A 121 -10.00 -8.33 -8.66
N LEU A 122 -9.49 -7.09 -8.63
CA LEU A 122 -8.92 -6.45 -9.82
C LEU A 122 -7.66 -7.18 -10.33
N LEU A 123 -6.74 -7.56 -9.45
CA LEU A 123 -5.56 -8.33 -9.84
C LEU A 123 -5.94 -9.73 -10.36
N LYS A 124 -6.96 -10.37 -9.77
CA LYS A 124 -7.51 -11.64 -10.28
C LYS A 124 -8.08 -11.48 -11.69
N LYS A 125 -8.87 -10.42 -11.95
CA LYS A 125 -9.43 -10.09 -13.27
C LYS A 125 -8.34 -9.98 -14.34
N HIS A 126 -7.21 -9.35 -13.99
CA HIS A 126 -6.08 -9.17 -14.90
C HIS A 126 -5.04 -10.30 -14.88
N LYS A 127 -5.33 -11.42 -14.21
CA LYS A 127 -4.45 -12.61 -14.10
C LYS A 127 -3.04 -12.27 -13.56
N VAL A 128 -2.94 -11.27 -12.68
CA VAL A 128 -1.69 -10.92 -12.02
C VAL A 128 -1.42 -11.92 -10.89
N VAL A 129 -0.18 -12.40 -10.80
CA VAL A 129 0.25 -13.31 -9.73
C VAL A 129 0.22 -12.57 -8.40
N ARG A 130 -0.50 -13.13 -7.42
CA ARG A 130 -0.64 -12.56 -6.07
C ARG A 130 0.11 -13.46 -5.09
N LYS A 131 1.02 -12.87 -4.32
CA LYS A 131 1.69 -13.52 -3.19
C LYS A 131 0.99 -13.05 -1.92
N ASP A 132 0.58 -14.00 -1.09
CA ASP A 132 -0.20 -13.74 0.12
C ASP A 132 0.40 -14.51 1.31
N PRO A 133 1.60 -14.11 1.77
CA PRO A 133 2.33 -14.84 2.81
C PRO A 133 1.55 -14.90 4.14
N GLN A 134 0.79 -13.85 4.45
CA GLN A 134 -0.05 -13.77 5.66
C GLN A 134 -1.44 -14.41 5.49
N LYS A 135 -1.73 -15.03 4.34
CA LYS A 135 -3.01 -15.68 4.03
C LYS A 135 -4.22 -14.73 4.17
N LEU A 136 -4.03 -13.43 3.91
CA LEU A 136 -5.05 -12.39 4.02
C LEU A 136 -6.28 -12.69 3.17
N GLN A 137 -6.10 -13.27 1.98
CA GLN A 137 -7.20 -13.67 1.10
C GLN A 137 -8.04 -14.78 1.71
N THR A 138 -7.41 -15.75 2.37
CA THR A 138 -8.12 -16.84 3.05
C THR A 138 -8.90 -16.30 4.24
N ILE A 139 -8.26 -15.47 5.07
CA ILE A 139 -8.91 -14.85 6.23
C ILE A 139 -10.09 -13.98 5.79
N LEU A 140 -9.96 -13.19 4.71
CA LEU A 140 -11.07 -12.40 4.15
C LEU A 140 -12.27 -13.25 3.72
N LYS A 141 -12.05 -14.48 3.27
CA LYS A 141 -13.15 -15.39 2.90
C LYS A 141 -13.79 -16.04 4.13
N GLU A 142 -13.03 -16.27 5.18
CA GLU A 142 -13.51 -16.89 6.42
C GLU A 142 -14.24 -15.90 7.34
N LYS A 143 -13.97 -14.59 7.22
CA LYS A 143 -14.61 -13.55 8.04
C LYS A 143 -15.71 -12.85 7.25
N ASP A 144 -16.94 -12.94 7.75
CA ASP A 144 -18.13 -12.41 7.07
C ASP A 144 -18.16 -10.88 6.92
N THR A 145 -17.36 -10.16 7.71
CA THR A 145 -17.34 -8.69 7.75
C THR A 145 -15.91 -8.15 7.81
N MET A 146 -15.72 -6.93 7.29
CA MET A 146 -14.43 -6.23 7.37
C MET A 146 -13.99 -5.95 8.80
N GLU A 147 -14.93 -5.73 9.73
CA GLU A 147 -14.62 -5.57 11.16
C GLU A 147 -14.05 -6.85 11.76
N LYS A 148 -14.70 -8.00 11.53
CA LYS A 148 -14.20 -9.31 11.99
C LYS A 148 -12.84 -9.62 11.37
N PHE A 149 -12.64 -9.27 10.10
CA PHE A 149 -11.33 -9.38 9.43
C PHE A 149 -10.28 -8.52 10.13
N TYR A 150 -10.57 -7.24 10.37
CA TYR A 150 -9.67 -6.31 11.04
C TYR A 150 -9.28 -6.84 12.43
N SER A 151 -10.26 -7.18 13.27
CA SER A 151 -10.00 -7.69 14.63
C SER A 151 -9.19 -9.00 14.62
N TYR A 152 -9.44 -9.88 13.66
CA TYR A 152 -8.67 -11.12 13.53
C TYR A 152 -7.23 -10.83 13.17
N VAL A 153 -7.00 -10.02 12.13
CA VAL A 153 -5.67 -9.65 11.65
C VAL A 153 -4.91 -8.90 12.74
N ASP A 154 -5.54 -7.97 13.45
CA ASP A 154 -4.91 -7.25 14.56
C ASP A 154 -4.49 -8.23 15.67
N LYS A 155 -5.39 -9.10 16.12
CA LYS A 155 -5.08 -10.06 17.19
C LYS A 155 -3.99 -11.08 16.82
N HIS A 156 -3.91 -11.48 15.55
CA HIS A 156 -3.03 -12.57 15.10
C HIS A 156 -1.84 -12.09 14.26
N LEU A 157 -1.69 -10.78 14.05
CA LEU A 157 -0.44 -10.20 13.59
C LEU A 157 0.59 -10.52 14.67
N GLN A 158 1.42 -11.54 14.44
CA GLN A 158 2.63 -11.69 15.23
C GLN A 158 3.38 -10.37 15.13
N ALA A 159 3.85 -9.87 16.27
CA ALA A 159 4.67 -8.68 16.27
C ALA A 159 5.95 -9.02 15.51
N ASP A 160 6.00 -8.68 14.21
CA ASP A 160 7.26 -8.57 13.49
C ASP A 160 8.01 -7.36 14.08
N MET A 161 8.54 -7.53 15.29
CA MET A 161 9.54 -6.67 15.90
C MET A 161 10.88 -6.86 15.16
N HIS A 162 10.90 -6.54 13.86
CA HIS A 162 12.13 -6.40 13.08
C HIS A 162 12.31 -4.97 12.56
N TYR A 163 11.80 -3.98 13.29
CA TYR A 163 12.21 -2.59 13.19
C TYR A 163 12.79 -2.09 14.52
N SER A 164 14.00 -2.56 14.85
CA SER A 164 15.05 -1.74 15.48
C SER A 164 16.31 -2.59 15.69
N LYS A 165 17.27 -2.48 14.76
CA LYS A 165 18.71 -2.49 15.07
C LYS A 165 19.43 -1.81 13.92
N LYS A 166 19.30 -0.49 13.90
CA LYS A 166 20.28 0.50 13.44
C LYS A 166 19.62 1.87 13.60
N GLU A 167 19.47 2.31 14.84
CA GLU A 167 19.56 3.74 15.09
C GLU A 167 20.92 4.21 14.52
N PRO A 168 20.97 5.27 13.71
CA PRO A 168 22.25 5.91 13.46
C PRO A 168 22.72 6.46 14.80
N LYS A 169 23.87 5.97 15.28
CA LYS A 169 24.62 6.68 16.32
C LYS A 169 24.88 8.08 15.78
N ILE A 170 24.18 9.07 16.33
CA ILE A 170 24.56 10.46 16.16
C ILE A 170 25.92 10.60 16.86
N LYS A 171 26.84 11.24 16.15
CA LYS A 171 28.28 11.36 16.46
C LYS A 171 28.57 11.78 17.89
#